data_AF-V5GFV4-F1
#
_entry.id   AF-V5GFV4-F1
#
_cell.length_a   1.000
_cell.length_b   1.000
_cell.length_c   1.000
_cell.angle_alpha   90.00
_cell.angle_beta   90.00
_cell.angle_gamma   90.00
#
_symmetry.space_group_name_H-M   'P 1'
#
loop_
_entity.id
_entity.type
_entity.pdbx_description
1 polymer ?
#
loop_
_entity_poly.entity_id
_entity_poly.type
_entity_poly.pdbx_seq_one_letter_code
_entity_poly.pdbx_strand_id
1 'polypeptide(L)'
;MNVQEMIEDYTDSDVDDQDEFEDAEDVPISTDMTLERALQEAQQAINYFFNNQFNEAKQLMTPYANVSMYHSLGHSVFLFLEAILTFEQQSIIEASKSLKQSLIVCNKYKKKNTIGESLGKIVKRTNFEQYTEEEAHAELCYAECLLLKAMLTFMEDETLSSFIKAGIKIRSCYNSYKNCQQILIRRNWENDNKVHFESGVKMGIGTFNLMISLLPSRVIKLLEFIGFSGNKQKGLEDL
;
A
#
# COMPACT_ATOMS: atom_id res chain seq x y z
N MET A 1 -18.24 12.58 24.02
CA MET A 1 -17.59 12.81 22.72
C MET A 1 -18.49 12.24 21.65
N ASN A 2 -19.05 13.09 20.80
CA ASN A 2 -19.91 12.68 19.68
C ASN A 2 -19.05 11.98 18.60
N VAL A 3 -19.64 11.09 17.79
CA VAL A 3 -18.96 10.42 16.66
C VAL A 3 -18.32 11.44 15.71
N GLN A 4 -18.94 12.61 15.55
CA GLN A 4 -18.43 13.69 14.72
C GLN A 4 -17.21 14.38 15.31
N GLU A 5 -17.17 14.60 16.63
CA GLU A 5 -15.97 15.10 17.33
C GLU A 5 -14.84 14.07 17.28
N MET A 6 -15.16 12.77 17.40
CA MET A 6 -14.17 11.70 17.21
C MET A 6 -13.60 11.71 15.80
N ILE A 7 -14.44 11.83 14.77
CA ILE A 7 -13.97 11.88 13.37
C ILE A 7 -13.11 13.13 13.14
N GLU A 8 -13.51 14.31 13.64
CA GLU A 8 -12.73 15.54 13.51
C GLU A 8 -11.36 15.40 14.21
N ASP A 9 -11.33 14.89 15.44
CA ASP A 9 -10.10 14.62 16.21
C ASP A 9 -9.20 13.57 15.53
N TYR A 10 -9.79 12.55 14.87
CA TYR A 10 -9.05 11.60 14.02
C TYR A 10 -8.54 12.26 12.74
N THR A 11 -9.32 13.09 12.05
CA THR A 11 -8.87 13.73 10.81
C THR A 11 -7.79 14.79 11.05
N ASP A 12 -7.79 15.44 12.21
CA ASP A 12 -6.77 16.43 12.60
C ASP A 12 -5.49 15.71 13.09
N SER A 13 -5.62 14.54 13.72
CA SER A 13 -4.47 13.67 14.06
C SER A 13 -3.93 12.84 12.88
N ASP A 14 -4.74 12.54 11.85
CA ASP A 14 -4.31 11.80 10.64
C ASP A 14 -3.46 12.65 9.67
N VAL A 15 -3.35 13.96 9.90
CA VAL A 15 -2.32 14.78 9.23
C VAL A 15 -0.94 14.54 9.86
N ASP A 16 -0.90 14.13 11.14
CA ASP A 16 0.32 13.90 11.93
C ASP A 16 0.62 12.42 12.23
N ASP A 17 -0.28 11.48 11.95
CA ASP A 17 -0.01 10.02 11.92
C ASP A 17 0.71 9.61 10.60
N GLN A 18 1.45 10.54 10.00
CA GLN A 18 2.69 10.18 9.31
C GLN A 18 3.63 9.65 10.40
N ASP A 19 3.44 8.39 10.80
CA ASP A 19 4.35 7.58 11.63
C ASP A 19 5.73 8.20 11.54
N GLU A 20 6.17 8.95 12.56
CA GLU A 20 7.38 9.77 12.52
C GLU A 20 8.51 8.86 12.04
N PHE A 21 8.82 8.97 10.75
CA PHE A 21 9.74 8.06 10.09
C PHE A 21 11.10 8.55 10.53
N GLU A 22 11.62 8.00 11.62
CA GLU A 22 13.02 8.17 11.96
C GLU A 22 13.83 7.84 10.71
N ASP A 23 14.75 8.74 10.35
CA ASP A 23 15.66 8.57 9.21
C ASP A 23 16.41 7.25 9.42
N ALA A 24 15.89 6.18 8.80
CA ALA A 24 16.49 4.87 8.87
C ALA A 24 17.90 5.00 8.29
N GLU A 25 18.91 4.57 9.06
CA GLU A 25 20.32 4.64 8.66
C GLU A 25 20.48 4.26 7.17
N ASP A 26 21.32 5.03 6.48
CA ASP A 26 21.68 4.81 5.07
C ASP A 26 22.41 3.47 4.93
N VAL A 27 21.67 2.37 5.00
CA VAL A 27 22.15 1.05 4.64
C VAL A 27 22.34 1.09 3.12
N PRO A 28 23.57 0.91 2.62
CA PRO A 28 23.83 0.97 1.19
C PRO A 28 22.95 -0.06 0.48
N ILE A 29 22.19 0.41 -0.52
CA ILE A 29 21.43 -0.46 -1.42
C ILE A 29 22.45 -1.43 -2.03
N SER A 30 22.30 -2.73 -1.72
CA SER A 30 23.19 -3.76 -2.26
C SER A 30 23.14 -3.68 -3.79
N THR A 31 24.29 -3.40 -4.41
CA THR A 31 24.41 -3.19 -5.86
C THR A 31 24.07 -4.43 -6.70
N ASP A 32 23.87 -5.59 -6.07
CA ASP A 32 23.51 -6.86 -6.70
C ASP A 32 21.99 -7.11 -6.79
N MET A 33 21.17 -6.30 -6.12
CA MET A 33 19.71 -6.51 -6.05
C MET A 33 18.94 -5.53 -6.96
N THR A 34 18.84 -5.88 -8.25
CA THR A 34 18.09 -5.10 -9.24
C THR A 34 16.57 -5.33 -9.14
N LEU A 35 15.78 -4.40 -9.70
CA LEU A 35 14.33 -4.56 -9.79
C LEU A 35 13.93 -5.85 -10.55
N GLU A 36 14.60 -6.14 -11.65
CA GLU A 36 14.35 -7.34 -12.46
C GLU A 36 14.58 -8.62 -11.66
N ARG A 37 15.71 -8.71 -10.94
CA ARG A 37 15.99 -9.85 -10.08
C ARG A 37 14.96 -9.98 -8.97
N ALA A 38 14.59 -8.87 -8.34
CA ALA A 38 13.58 -8.86 -7.28
C ALA A 38 12.21 -9.33 -7.77
N LEU A 39 11.82 -8.96 -9.00
CA LEU A 39 10.59 -9.43 -9.64
C LEU A 39 10.64 -10.94 -9.95
N GLN A 40 11.77 -11.44 -10.45
CA GLN A 40 11.98 -12.86 -10.73
C GLN A 40 11.93 -13.70 -9.44
N GLU A 41 12.65 -13.28 -8.39
CA GLU A 41 12.64 -13.95 -7.08
C GLU A 41 11.24 -13.88 -6.43
N ALA A 42 10.52 -12.77 -6.56
CA ALA A 42 9.13 -12.68 -6.09
C ALA A 42 8.19 -13.65 -6.84
N GLN A 43 8.32 -13.76 -8.17
CA GLN A 43 7.56 -14.73 -8.95
C GLN A 43 7.88 -16.17 -8.54
N GLN A 44 9.16 -16.46 -8.27
CA GLN A 44 9.59 -17.76 -7.76
C GLN A 44 9.02 -18.04 -6.36
N ALA A 45 8.99 -17.06 -5.46
CA ALA A 45 8.38 -17.18 -4.14
C ALA A 45 6.87 -17.49 -4.24
N ILE A 46 6.16 -16.85 -5.18
CA ILE A 46 4.75 -17.15 -5.47
C ILE A 46 4.59 -18.60 -5.94
N ASN A 47 5.47 -19.08 -6.84
CA ASN A 47 5.45 -20.46 -7.29
C ASN A 47 5.70 -21.45 -6.14
N TYR A 48 6.66 -21.17 -5.27
CA TYR A 48 6.87 -21.99 -4.07
C TYR A 48 5.64 -22.02 -3.17
N PHE A 49 5.03 -20.85 -2.91
CA PHE A 49 3.81 -20.75 -2.11
C PHE A 49 2.67 -21.61 -2.67
N PHE A 50 2.36 -21.49 -3.96
CA PHE A 50 1.27 -22.27 -4.58
C PHE A 50 1.59 -23.77 -4.72
N ASN A 51 2.85 -24.16 -4.63
CA ASN A 51 3.27 -25.56 -4.53
C ASN A 51 3.40 -26.06 -3.08
N ASN A 52 2.88 -25.30 -2.11
CA ASN A 52 2.94 -25.59 -0.66
C ASN A 52 4.36 -25.64 -0.08
N GLN A 53 5.33 -25.04 -0.76
CA GLN A 53 6.73 -24.90 -0.32
C GLN A 53 6.89 -23.58 0.44
N PHE A 54 6.16 -23.44 1.55
CA PHE A 54 6.07 -22.18 2.31
C PHE A 54 7.41 -21.75 2.90
N ASN A 55 8.23 -22.70 3.35
CA ASN A 55 9.52 -22.42 3.95
C ASN A 55 10.50 -21.85 2.93
N GLU A 56 10.52 -22.43 1.73
CA GLU A 56 11.34 -22.01 0.61
C GLU A 56 10.93 -20.61 0.13
N ALA A 57 9.63 -20.35 0.05
CA ALA A 57 9.10 -19.03 -0.28
C ALA A 57 9.53 -17.96 0.75
N LYS A 58 9.37 -18.25 2.06
CA LYS A 58 9.77 -17.32 3.14
C LYS A 58 11.29 -17.12 3.18
N GLN A 59 12.07 -18.19 3.01
CA GLN A 59 13.53 -18.12 2.97
C GLN A 59 14.07 -17.33 1.79
N LEU A 60 13.41 -17.40 0.63
CA LEU A 60 13.78 -16.59 -0.53
C LEU A 60 13.57 -15.09 -0.28
N MET A 61 12.46 -14.72 0.36
CA MET A 61 12.10 -13.30 0.54
C MET A 61 12.82 -12.61 1.71
N THR A 62 13.27 -13.36 2.71
CA THR A 62 13.78 -12.80 3.98
C THR A 62 15.13 -12.05 3.87
N PRO A 63 16.16 -12.54 3.16
CA PRO A 63 17.50 -11.95 3.19
C PRO A 63 17.55 -10.48 2.75
N TYR A 64 16.70 -10.10 1.80
CA TYR A 64 16.68 -8.74 1.23
C TYR A 64 15.48 -7.91 1.70
N ALA A 65 14.73 -8.37 2.70
CA ALA A 65 13.53 -7.71 3.18
C ALA A 65 13.75 -6.27 3.70
N ASN A 66 14.98 -5.91 4.09
CA ASN A 66 15.30 -4.55 4.56
C ASN A 66 15.78 -3.60 3.45
N VAL A 67 16.01 -4.11 2.24
CA VAL A 67 16.65 -3.33 1.16
C VAL A 67 15.89 -3.35 -0.16
N SER A 68 15.17 -4.43 -0.51
CA SER A 68 14.45 -4.57 -1.78
C SER A 68 12.94 -4.48 -1.54
N MET A 69 12.24 -3.61 -2.28
CA MET A 69 10.80 -3.37 -2.10
C MET A 69 9.95 -4.63 -2.23
N TYR A 70 10.26 -5.51 -3.20
CA TYR A 70 9.53 -6.75 -3.43
C TYR A 70 9.80 -7.80 -2.37
N HIS A 71 11.05 -7.92 -1.91
CA HIS A 71 11.42 -8.80 -0.80
C HIS A 71 10.78 -8.37 0.51
N SER A 72 10.80 -7.05 0.77
CA SER A 72 10.16 -6.44 1.93
C SER A 72 8.67 -6.75 1.95
N LEU A 73 7.97 -6.42 0.86
CA LEU A 73 6.55 -6.71 0.71
C LEU A 73 6.26 -8.22 0.82
N GLY A 74 6.97 -9.08 0.08
CA GLY A 74 6.71 -10.51 0.08
C GLY A 74 6.96 -11.16 1.45
N HIS A 75 8.02 -10.74 2.15
CA HIS A 75 8.25 -11.17 3.54
C HIS A 75 7.11 -10.73 4.46
N SER A 76 6.67 -9.47 4.36
CA SER A 76 5.51 -8.97 5.10
C SER A 76 4.21 -9.70 4.76
N VAL A 77 4.01 -10.09 3.49
CA VAL A 77 2.84 -10.87 3.07
C VAL A 77 2.81 -12.23 3.76
N PHE A 78 3.95 -12.93 3.89
CA PHE A 78 3.97 -14.20 4.62
C PHE A 78 3.65 -14.05 6.09
N LEU A 79 4.18 -13.01 6.76
CA LEU A 79 3.85 -12.72 8.16
C LEU A 79 2.39 -12.28 8.32
N PHE A 80 1.86 -11.51 7.37
CA PHE A 80 0.45 -11.14 7.31
C PHE A 80 -0.44 -12.37 7.17
N LEU A 81 -0.12 -13.28 6.25
CA LEU A 81 -0.86 -14.54 6.08
C LEU A 81 -0.84 -15.37 7.36
N GLU A 82 0.31 -15.46 8.02
CA GLU A 82 0.45 -16.12 9.32
C GLU A 82 -0.49 -15.47 10.35
N ALA A 83 -0.46 -14.14 10.50
CA ALA A 83 -1.31 -13.40 11.42
C ALA A 83 -2.82 -13.61 11.16
N ILE A 84 -3.27 -13.52 9.90
CA ILE A 84 -4.70 -13.65 9.57
C ILE A 84 -5.20 -15.10 9.66
N LEU A 85 -4.32 -16.10 9.55
CA LEU A 85 -4.71 -17.51 9.59
C LEU A 85 -4.66 -18.08 11.01
N THR A 86 -3.72 -17.62 11.85
CA THR A 86 -3.58 -18.10 13.23
C THR A 86 -4.37 -17.25 14.23
N PHE A 87 -4.62 -15.98 13.91
CA PHE A 87 -5.17 -14.98 14.84
C PHE A 87 -4.35 -14.86 16.15
N GLU A 88 -3.06 -15.22 16.12
CA GLU A 88 -2.19 -15.08 17.28
C GLU A 88 -1.72 -13.63 17.43
N GLN A 89 -1.88 -13.06 18.63
CA GLN A 89 -1.51 -11.67 18.91
C GLN A 89 -0.04 -11.37 18.57
N GLN A 90 0.85 -12.33 18.82
CA GLN A 90 2.27 -12.18 18.52
C GLN A 90 2.51 -12.08 17.02
N SER A 91 1.86 -12.91 16.21
CA SER A 91 1.95 -12.87 14.74
C SER A 91 1.36 -11.57 14.19
N ILE A 92 0.26 -11.06 14.75
CA ILE A 92 -0.34 -9.77 14.36
C ILE A 92 0.64 -8.61 14.59
N ILE A 93 1.28 -8.55 15.77
CA ILE A 93 2.27 -7.53 16.11
C ILE A 93 3.48 -7.62 15.16
N GLU A 94 3.98 -8.83 14.89
CA GLU A 94 5.11 -9.05 14.00
C GLU A 94 4.81 -8.62 12.55
N ALA A 95 3.63 -8.98 12.04
CA ALA A 95 3.17 -8.57 10.72
C ALA A 95 3.01 -7.05 10.61
N SER A 96 2.43 -6.40 11.64
CA SER A 96 2.26 -4.93 11.68
C SER A 96 3.61 -4.21 11.68
N LYS A 97 4.60 -4.72 12.43
CA LYS A 97 5.98 -4.23 12.42
C LYS A 97 6.66 -4.41 11.07
N SER A 98 6.54 -5.60 10.48
CA SER A 98 7.11 -5.91 9.16
C SER A 98 6.55 -5.01 8.08
N LEU A 99 5.23 -4.79 8.05
CA LEU A 99 4.59 -3.88 7.11
C LEU A 99 5.03 -2.41 7.30
N LYS A 100 5.25 -1.97 8.55
CA LYS A 100 5.82 -0.62 8.80
C LYS A 100 7.23 -0.51 8.21
N GLN A 101 8.07 -1.54 8.37
CA GLN A 101 9.39 -1.58 7.75
C GLN A 101 9.29 -1.57 6.21
N SER A 102 8.36 -2.31 5.63
CA SER A 102 8.15 -2.35 4.18
C SER A 102 7.73 -1.01 3.61
N LEU A 103 6.90 -0.25 4.32
CA LEU A 103 6.55 1.13 3.96
C LEU A 103 7.79 2.03 3.94
N ILE A 104 8.69 1.90 4.92
CA ILE A 104 9.97 2.63 4.96
C ILE A 104 10.83 2.27 3.76
N VAL A 105 11.00 0.98 3.47
CA VAL A 105 11.77 0.51 2.32
C VAL A 105 11.20 1.07 1.01
N CYS A 106 9.89 0.99 0.80
CA CYS A 106 9.25 1.55 -0.40
C CYS A 106 9.48 3.07 -0.51
N ASN A 107 9.33 3.81 0.60
CA ASN A 107 9.56 5.26 0.63
C ASN A 107 11.00 5.67 0.22
N LYS A 108 12.00 4.80 0.43
CA LYS A 108 13.38 5.07 -0.03
C LYS A 108 13.49 5.12 -1.56
N TYR A 109 12.66 4.35 -2.27
CA TYR A 109 12.64 4.26 -3.74
C TYR A 109 11.59 5.17 -4.40
N LYS A 110 10.62 5.69 -3.64
CA LYS A 110 9.63 6.63 -4.16
C LYS A 110 10.27 7.94 -4.58
N LYS A 111 9.64 8.60 -5.54
CA LYS A 111 10.05 9.92 -6.03
C LYS A 111 10.04 10.94 -4.89
N LYS A 112 11.22 11.37 -4.44
CA LYS A 112 11.36 12.43 -3.44
C LYS A 112 11.03 13.76 -4.11
N ASN A 113 9.88 14.35 -3.77
CA ASN A 113 9.59 15.74 -4.15
C ASN A 113 10.67 16.63 -3.53
N THR A 114 11.48 17.31 -4.37
CA THR A 114 12.57 18.15 -3.89
C THR A 114 11.99 19.25 -3.00
N ILE A 115 12.37 19.26 -1.72
CA ILE A 115 11.86 20.16 -0.67
C ILE A 115 12.06 21.66 -1.04
N GLY A 116 12.89 21.97 -2.05
CA GLY A 116 13.01 23.32 -2.64
C GLY A 116 11.81 23.80 -3.48
N GLU A 117 10.81 22.96 -3.75
CA GLU A 117 9.63 23.33 -4.56
C GLU A 117 8.42 23.80 -3.72
N SER A 118 8.51 23.77 -2.39
CA SER A 118 7.39 24.05 -1.47
C SER A 118 7.14 25.55 -1.17
N LEU A 119 7.80 26.47 -1.89
CA LEU A 119 7.59 27.93 -1.73
C LEU A 119 6.78 28.57 -2.87
N GLY A 120 6.00 27.79 -3.62
CA GLY A 120 5.10 28.33 -4.64
C GLY A 120 3.75 27.62 -4.66
N LYS A 121 2.70 28.30 -4.19
CA LYS A 121 1.29 27.96 -4.43
C LYS A 121 0.97 27.91 -5.92
N ILE A 122 1.40 26.87 -6.63
CA ILE A 122 0.92 26.54 -7.97
C ILE A 122 0.89 25.02 -8.06
N VAL A 123 -0.28 24.49 -8.39
CA VAL A 123 -0.56 23.11 -8.74
C VAL A 123 0.44 22.65 -9.81
N LYS A 124 1.61 22.15 -9.39
CA LYS A 124 2.52 21.43 -10.27
C LYS A 124 1.83 20.10 -10.53
N ARG A 125 1.19 19.99 -11.70
CA ARG A 125 0.64 18.73 -12.21
C ARG A 125 1.71 17.67 -12.02
N THR A 126 1.43 16.66 -11.18
CA THR A 126 2.33 15.52 -11.00
C THR A 126 2.71 14.99 -12.37
N ASN A 127 3.98 15.11 -12.74
CA ASN A 127 4.43 14.68 -14.06
C ASN A 127 4.66 13.16 -14.03
N PHE A 128 3.57 12.42 -14.26
CA PHE A 128 3.55 10.96 -14.28
C PHE A 128 4.43 10.35 -15.38
N GLU A 129 4.82 11.12 -16.40
CA GLU A 129 5.69 10.66 -17.49
C GLU A 129 7.15 10.49 -17.06
N GLN A 130 7.55 11.15 -15.96
CA GLN A 130 8.93 11.16 -15.46
C GLN A 130 9.18 10.18 -14.30
N TYR A 131 8.32 9.18 -14.12
CA TYR A 131 8.56 8.13 -13.13
C TYR A 131 9.55 7.12 -13.69
N THR A 132 10.59 6.78 -12.93
CA THR A 132 11.41 5.60 -13.23
C THR A 132 10.61 4.33 -12.99
N GLU A 133 11.13 3.19 -13.45
CA GLU A 133 10.47 1.89 -13.19
C GLU A 133 10.45 1.59 -11.70
N GLU A 134 11.58 1.79 -11.02
CA GLU A 134 11.73 1.58 -9.60
C GLU A 134 10.79 2.49 -8.79
N GLU A 135 10.68 3.77 -9.16
CA GLU A 135 9.75 4.69 -8.51
C GLU A 135 8.29 4.25 -8.69
N ALA A 136 7.91 3.81 -9.90
CA ALA A 136 6.56 3.30 -10.16
C ALA A 136 6.26 2.05 -9.32
N HIS A 137 7.14 1.05 -9.35
CA HIS A 137 6.98 -0.17 -8.56
C HIS A 137 6.99 0.10 -7.06
N ALA A 138 7.76 1.08 -6.58
CA ALA A 138 7.74 1.49 -5.18
C ALA A 138 6.39 2.11 -4.76
N GLU A 139 5.76 2.92 -5.61
CA GLU A 139 4.39 3.43 -5.36
C GLU A 139 3.38 2.29 -5.24
N LEU A 140 3.50 1.25 -6.09
CA LEU A 140 2.62 0.09 -6.05
C LEU A 140 2.84 -0.76 -4.78
N CYS A 141 4.08 -1.14 -4.47
CA CYS A 141 4.39 -1.91 -3.26
C CYS A 141 3.99 -1.15 -1.99
N TYR A 142 4.13 0.18 -1.99
CA TYR A 142 3.65 1.04 -0.91
C TYR A 142 2.12 0.96 -0.77
N ALA A 143 1.37 1.04 -1.87
CA ALA A 143 -0.09 0.91 -1.86
C ALA A 143 -0.56 -0.47 -1.34
N GLU A 144 0.13 -1.53 -1.73
CA GLU A 144 -0.11 -2.90 -1.24
C GLU A 144 0.18 -3.03 0.26
N CYS A 145 1.31 -2.50 0.74
CA CYS A 145 1.63 -2.50 2.18
C CYS A 145 0.60 -1.72 2.99
N LEU A 146 0.13 -0.57 2.51
CA LEU A 146 -0.93 0.20 3.15
C LEU A 146 -2.23 -0.59 3.25
N LEU A 147 -2.59 -1.33 2.20
CA LEU A 147 -3.79 -2.17 2.20
C LEU A 147 -3.70 -3.25 3.28
N LEU A 148 -2.59 -4.00 3.30
CA LEU A 148 -2.36 -5.07 4.28
C LEU A 148 -2.36 -4.53 5.71
N LYS A 149 -1.73 -3.37 5.93
CA LYS A 149 -1.72 -2.72 7.25
C LYS A 149 -3.11 -2.26 7.68
N ALA A 150 -3.90 -1.68 6.76
CA ALA A 150 -5.29 -1.31 7.04
C ALA A 150 -6.16 -2.52 7.39
N MET A 151 -5.92 -3.67 6.74
CA MET A 151 -6.60 -4.93 7.08
C MET A 151 -6.19 -5.44 8.47
N LEU A 152 -4.90 -5.39 8.83
CA LEU A 152 -4.44 -5.78 10.16
C LEU A 152 -4.98 -4.90 11.29
N THR A 153 -5.28 -3.63 11.04
CA THR A 153 -5.87 -2.75 12.06
C THR A 153 -7.18 -3.31 12.62
N PHE A 154 -7.97 -4.05 11.83
CA PHE A 154 -9.17 -4.73 12.33
C PHE A 154 -8.86 -5.92 13.26
N MET A 155 -7.64 -6.42 13.26
CA MET A 155 -7.18 -7.54 14.08
C MET A 155 -6.42 -7.09 15.34
N GLU A 156 -5.95 -5.84 15.39
CA GLU A 156 -5.21 -5.30 16.54
C GLU A 156 -6.13 -5.11 17.76
N ASP A 157 -7.32 -4.52 17.55
CA ASP A 157 -8.40 -4.48 18.54
C ASP A 157 -9.76 -4.26 17.87
N GLU A 158 -10.85 -4.65 18.54
CA GLU A 158 -12.23 -4.52 18.04
C GLU A 158 -12.89 -3.19 18.47
N THR A 159 -12.11 -2.11 18.63
CA THR A 159 -12.64 -0.83 19.08
C THR A 159 -13.23 -0.02 17.93
N LEU A 160 -14.23 0.84 18.20
CA LEU A 160 -14.76 1.76 17.19
C LEU A 160 -13.66 2.67 16.59
N SER A 161 -12.62 2.97 17.38
CA SER A 161 -11.44 3.70 16.91
C SER A 161 -10.69 2.96 15.81
N SER A 162 -10.40 1.66 15.99
CA SER A 162 -9.69 0.86 14.98
C SER A 162 -10.50 0.75 13.68
N PHE A 163 -11.83 0.64 13.78
CA PHE A 163 -12.71 0.66 12.59
C PHE A 163 -12.63 1.98 11.81
N ILE A 164 -12.64 3.13 12.51
CA ILE A 164 -12.52 4.45 11.86
C ILE A 164 -11.14 4.58 11.21
N LYS A 165 -10.06 4.27 11.95
CA LYS A 165 -8.69 4.30 11.46
C LYS A 165 -8.52 3.43 10.22
N ALA A 166 -9.04 2.21 10.25
CA ALA A 166 -8.97 1.30 9.12
C ALA A 166 -9.74 1.87 7.91
N GLY A 167 -10.92 2.46 8.10
CA GLY A 167 -11.67 3.13 7.03
C GLY A 167 -10.90 4.28 6.36
N ILE A 168 -10.21 5.09 7.15
CA ILE A 168 -9.38 6.19 6.64
C ILE A 168 -8.17 5.63 5.88
N LYS A 169 -7.48 4.62 6.43
CA LYS A 169 -6.35 3.96 5.75
C LYS A 169 -6.76 3.28 4.44
N ILE A 170 -7.94 2.66 4.39
CA ILE A 170 -8.52 2.08 3.16
C ILE A 170 -8.73 3.16 2.09
N ARG A 171 -9.21 4.35 2.45
CA ARG A 171 -9.34 5.49 1.53
C ARG A 171 -7.98 5.93 0.98
N SER A 172 -7.00 6.08 1.85
CA SER A 172 -5.63 6.45 1.47
C SER A 172 -5.02 5.42 0.53
N CYS A 173 -5.24 4.13 0.81
CA CYS A 173 -4.83 3.03 -0.06
C CYS A 173 -5.48 3.12 -1.45
N TYR A 174 -6.80 3.33 -1.52
CA TYR A 174 -7.50 3.49 -2.81
C TYR A 174 -6.92 4.66 -3.63
N ASN A 175 -6.64 5.80 -2.99
CA ASN A 175 -6.01 6.94 -3.64
C ASN A 175 -4.60 6.60 -4.17
N SER A 176 -3.80 5.85 -3.42
CA SER A 176 -2.48 5.38 -3.87
C SER A 176 -2.59 4.48 -5.10
N TYR A 177 -3.56 3.56 -5.15
CA TYR A 177 -3.83 2.77 -6.36
C TYR A 177 -4.30 3.62 -7.53
N LYS A 178 -5.12 4.66 -7.31
CA LYS A 178 -5.50 5.62 -8.36
C LYS A 178 -4.30 6.38 -8.91
N ASN A 179 -3.34 6.73 -8.07
CA ASN A 179 -2.06 7.32 -8.51
C ASN A 179 -1.27 6.32 -9.36
N CYS A 180 -1.14 5.07 -8.92
CA CYS A 180 -0.49 4.01 -9.70
C CYS A 180 -1.19 3.79 -11.06
N GLN A 181 -2.51 3.87 -11.11
CA GLN A 181 -3.28 3.83 -12.36
C GLN A 181 -2.95 5.01 -13.29
N GLN A 182 -2.73 6.22 -12.76
CA GLN A 182 -2.28 7.35 -13.57
C GLN A 182 -0.86 7.15 -14.11
N ILE A 183 0.05 6.58 -13.30
CA ILE A 183 1.40 6.20 -13.75
C ILE A 183 1.30 5.18 -14.89
N LEU A 184 0.49 4.12 -14.73
CA LEU A 184 0.30 3.09 -15.74
C LEU A 184 -0.15 3.66 -17.09
N ILE A 185 -1.09 4.61 -17.07
CA ILE A 185 -1.69 5.19 -18.29
C ILE A 185 -0.77 6.20 -18.96
N ARG A 186 -0.05 7.01 -18.17
CA ARG A 186 0.68 8.19 -18.69
C ARG A 186 2.16 7.92 -18.94
N ARG A 187 2.78 7.00 -18.21
CA ARG A 187 4.19 6.64 -18.41
C ARG A 187 4.36 5.90 -19.73
N ASN A 188 5.43 6.20 -20.47
CA ASN A 188 5.86 5.37 -21.59
C ASN A 188 6.59 4.13 -21.06
N TRP A 189 6.13 2.94 -21.43
CA TRP A 189 6.70 1.67 -20.97
C TRP A 189 7.42 0.99 -22.13
N GLU A 190 8.72 0.78 -22.00
CA GLU A 190 9.55 0.18 -23.07
C GLU A 190 9.90 -1.29 -22.79
N ASN A 191 9.64 -1.78 -21.57
CA ASN A 191 10.12 -3.07 -21.06
C ASN A 191 9.00 -4.02 -20.58
N ASP A 192 9.34 -5.30 -20.42
CA ASP A 192 8.45 -6.36 -19.94
C ASP A 192 7.98 -6.18 -18.49
N ASN A 193 8.70 -5.41 -17.67
CA ASN A 193 8.35 -5.10 -16.28
C ASN A 193 6.97 -4.44 -16.14
N LYS A 194 6.48 -3.79 -17.20
CA LYS A 194 5.12 -3.24 -17.28
C LYS A 194 4.07 -4.27 -16.87
N VAL A 195 4.23 -5.53 -17.30
CA VAL A 195 3.24 -6.59 -17.03
C VAL A 195 3.04 -6.79 -15.54
N HIS A 196 4.13 -6.78 -14.75
CA HIS A 196 4.04 -6.94 -13.30
C HIS A 196 3.37 -5.73 -12.63
N PHE A 197 3.75 -4.51 -13.02
CA PHE A 197 3.14 -3.29 -12.51
C PHE A 197 1.64 -3.21 -12.86
N GLU A 198 1.31 -3.42 -14.13
CA GLU A 198 -0.06 -3.41 -14.65
C GLU A 198 -0.94 -4.44 -13.93
N SER A 199 -0.41 -5.63 -13.69
CA SER A 199 -1.12 -6.69 -12.97
C SER A 199 -1.47 -6.26 -11.54
N GLY A 200 -0.50 -5.73 -10.78
CA GLY A 200 -0.74 -5.26 -9.41
C GLY A 200 -1.72 -4.08 -9.35
N VAL A 201 -1.59 -3.10 -10.27
CA VAL A 201 -2.53 -1.97 -10.36
C VAL A 201 -3.95 -2.43 -10.67
N LYS A 202 -4.12 -3.33 -11.64
CA LYS A 202 -5.44 -3.88 -12.01
C LYS A 202 -6.02 -4.72 -10.89
N MET A 203 -5.21 -5.53 -10.22
CA MET A 203 -5.62 -6.31 -9.05
C MET A 203 -6.17 -5.39 -7.95
N GLY A 204 -5.42 -4.36 -7.55
CA GLY A 204 -5.85 -3.42 -6.51
C GLY A 204 -7.13 -2.67 -6.88
N ILE A 205 -7.15 -1.98 -8.02
CA ILE A 205 -8.33 -1.22 -8.49
C ILE A 205 -9.54 -2.14 -8.67
N GLY A 206 -9.36 -3.31 -9.26
CA GLY A 206 -10.42 -4.30 -9.44
C GLY A 206 -10.99 -4.79 -8.10
N THR A 207 -10.12 -5.05 -7.12
CA THR A 207 -10.53 -5.45 -5.76
C THR A 207 -11.34 -4.35 -5.09
N PHE A 208 -10.90 -3.10 -5.16
CA PHE A 208 -11.66 -1.96 -4.61
C PHE A 208 -13.03 -1.80 -5.27
N ASN A 209 -13.09 -1.85 -6.61
CA ASN A 209 -14.35 -1.76 -7.33
C ASN A 209 -15.30 -2.91 -6.95
N LEU A 210 -14.78 -4.14 -6.82
CA LEU A 210 -15.56 -5.29 -6.36
C LEU A 210 -16.08 -5.06 -4.94
N MET A 211 -15.22 -4.67 -3.99
CA MET A 211 -15.63 -4.38 -2.61
C MET A 211 -16.73 -3.32 -2.55
N ILE A 212 -16.57 -2.21 -3.30
CA ILE A 212 -17.56 -1.14 -3.36
C ILE A 212 -18.89 -1.64 -3.93
N SER A 213 -18.86 -2.48 -4.97
CA SER A 213 -20.07 -3.05 -5.58
C SER A 213 -20.86 -3.96 -4.64
N LEU A 214 -20.19 -4.55 -3.64
CA LEU A 214 -20.79 -5.43 -2.64
C LEU A 214 -21.32 -4.65 -1.42
N LEU A 215 -21.04 -3.35 -1.29
CA LEU A 215 -21.52 -2.56 -0.14
C LEU A 215 -23.04 -2.36 -0.21
N PRO A 216 -23.79 -2.72 0.85
CA PRO A 216 -25.20 -2.39 0.94
C PRO A 216 -25.41 -0.88 0.87
N SER A 217 -26.49 -0.43 0.22
CA SER A 217 -26.77 1.01 0.02
C SER A 217 -26.87 1.83 1.31
N ARG A 218 -27.05 1.15 2.46
CA ARG A 218 -27.07 1.75 3.80
C ARG A 218 -25.67 2.12 4.30
N VAL A 219 -24.64 1.35 3.93
CA VAL A 219 -23.24 1.62 4.29
C VAL A 219 -22.70 2.80 3.50
N ILE A 220 -23.09 2.95 2.22
CA ILE A 220 -22.76 4.11 1.39
C ILE A 220 -23.27 5.41 2.03
N LYS A 221 -24.51 5.42 2.52
CA LYS A 221 -25.09 6.59 3.22
C LYS A 221 -24.38 6.90 4.54
N LEU A 222 -23.85 5.89 5.22
CA LEU A 222 -23.07 6.07 6.44
C LEU A 222 -21.69 6.67 6.14
N LEU A 223 -21.04 6.23 5.04
CA LEU A 223 -19.79 6.80 4.55
C LEU A 223 -19.99 8.28 4.11
N GLU A 224 -21.07 8.59 3.41
CA GLU A 224 -21.44 9.98 3.06
C GLU A 224 -21.66 10.83 4.32
N PHE A 225 -22.29 10.27 5.36
CA PHE A 225 -22.52 10.93 6.65
C PHE A 225 -21.23 11.18 7.46
N ILE A 226 -20.20 10.34 7.28
CA ILE A 226 -18.88 10.44 7.92
C ILE A 226 -17.91 11.36 7.13
N GLY A 227 -18.36 11.96 6.01
CA GLY A 227 -17.56 12.92 5.24
C GLY A 227 -16.91 12.35 3.96
N PHE A 228 -17.32 11.16 3.53
CA PHE A 228 -16.90 10.58 2.26
C PHE A 228 -17.74 11.18 1.11
N SER A 229 -17.25 12.25 0.46
CA SER A 229 -17.89 12.78 -0.76
C SER A 229 -17.25 12.16 -2.01
N GLY A 230 -17.90 11.13 -2.54
CA GLY A 230 -17.62 10.57 -3.87
C GLY A 230 -18.84 10.79 -4.76
N ASN A 231 -18.65 11.29 -5.98
CA ASN A 231 -19.76 11.47 -6.91
C ASN A 231 -20.20 10.11 -7.46
N LYS A 232 -21.16 9.49 -6.76
CA LYS A 232 -21.80 8.21 -7.09
C LYS A 232 -22.24 8.11 -8.55
N GLN A 233 -22.70 9.22 -9.12
CA GLN A 233 -23.16 9.27 -10.51
C GLN A 233 -22.03 8.93 -11.48
N LYS A 234 -20.84 9.48 -11.25
CA LYS A 234 -19.66 9.28 -12.09
C LYS A 234 -19.10 7.85 -11.98
N GLY A 235 -19.16 7.23 -10.80
CA GLY A 235 -18.73 5.84 -10.62
C GLY A 235 -19.67 4.81 -11.25
N LEU A 236 -20.95 5.16 -11.43
CA LEU A 236 -21.92 4.34 -12.17
C LEU A 236 -21.85 4.53 -13.68
N GLU A 237 -21.36 5.68 -14.15
CA GLU A 237 -21.14 5.96 -15.58
C GLU A 237 -19.87 5.28 -16.13
N ASP A 238 -18.92 4.94 -15.27
CA ASP A 238 -17.68 4.21 -15.63
C ASP A 238 -17.85 2.67 -15.58
N LEU A 239 -19.06 2.16 -15.29
CA LEU A 239 -19.48 0.74 -15.36
C LEU A 239 -20.25 0.47 -16.67
#